data_AF-A0A9W9V7A7-F1
#
_entry.id   AF-A0A9W9V7A7-F1
#
_cell.length_a   1.000
_cell.length_b   1.000
_cell.length_c   1.000
_cell.angle_alpha   90.00
_cell.angle_beta   90.00
_cell.angle_gamma   90.00
#
_symmetry.space_group_name_H-M   'P 1'
#
loop_
_entity.id
_entity.type
_entity.pdbx_description
1 polymer ?
#
loop_
_entity_poly.entity_id
_entity_poly.type
_entity_poly.pdbx_seq_one_letter_code
_entity_poly.pdbx_strand_id
1 'polypeptide(L)'
;MSTNNLAFTAPLNPDGATPVLNKDQIWAGLLLKIESAESFVPKAIESTTVISKSADQSSGNPVTVREVIFRDDKRKVRETVTAYEPTQVIFVQPNGSSIANIVSEDADGKLYMTYTFEWRHPGASKAELATFMEREKRMSKMAVEGTITALREMVKSGKL
;
A
#
# COMPACT_ATOMS: atom_id res chain seq x y z
N MET A 1 2.05 -17.88 -14.79
CA MET A 1 2.84 -17.89 -13.53
C MET A 1 1.87 -18.11 -12.38
N SER A 2 2.24 -18.88 -11.36
CA SER A 2 1.39 -19.11 -10.18
C SER A 2 1.20 -17.79 -9.42
N THR A 3 -0.04 -17.33 -9.26
CA THR A 3 -0.36 -15.98 -8.77
C THR A 3 -1.61 -16.01 -7.88
N ASN A 4 -1.58 -15.26 -6.78
CA ASN A 4 -2.76 -14.94 -5.99
C ASN A 4 -3.17 -13.48 -6.22
N ASN A 5 -4.43 -13.28 -6.61
CA ASN A 5 -5.01 -11.96 -6.83
C ASN A 5 -6.01 -11.65 -5.71
N LEU A 6 -5.87 -10.50 -5.07
CA LEU A 6 -6.69 -10.09 -3.94
C LEU A 6 -7.03 -8.62 -4.01
N ALA A 7 -8.18 -8.26 -3.46
CA ALA A 7 -8.52 -6.88 -3.18
C ALA A 7 -9.12 -6.79 -1.77
N PHE A 8 -8.83 -5.70 -1.06
CA PHE A 8 -9.49 -5.37 0.20
C PHE A 8 -9.78 -3.87 0.24
N THR A 9 -10.99 -3.53 0.68
CA THR A 9 -11.49 -2.15 0.72
C THR A 9 -12.02 -1.85 2.12
N ALA A 10 -11.71 -0.65 2.63
CA ALA A 10 -12.30 -0.12 3.85
C ALA A 10 -12.63 1.37 3.69
N PRO A 11 -13.69 1.87 4.36
CA PRO A 11 -14.02 3.29 4.35
C PRO A 11 -12.91 4.11 5.04
N LEU A 12 -12.51 5.22 4.43
CA LEU A 12 -11.54 6.16 5.00
C LEU A 12 -12.16 6.98 6.14
N ASN A 13 -13.44 7.31 6.03
CA ASN A 13 -14.21 8.09 7.01
C ASN A 13 -15.53 7.38 7.35
N PRO A 14 -15.52 6.23 8.05
CA PRO A 14 -16.74 5.61 8.56
C PRO A 14 -17.43 6.52 9.59
N ASP A 15 -18.72 6.29 9.83
CA ASP A 15 -19.51 7.08 10.77
C ASP A 15 -18.85 7.11 12.16
N GLY A 16 -18.70 8.33 12.71
CA GLY A 16 -18.05 8.55 14.00
C GLY A 16 -16.51 8.59 13.97
N ALA A 17 -15.87 8.41 12.82
CA ALA A 17 -14.41 8.54 12.71
C ALA A 17 -13.95 9.99 12.99
N THR A 18 -12.89 10.12 13.79
CA THR A 18 -12.24 11.40 14.08
C THR A 18 -10.71 11.24 14.14
N PRO A 19 -9.92 12.15 13.53
CA PRO A 19 -10.36 13.22 12.62
C PRO A 19 -10.92 12.66 11.30
N VAL A 20 -11.77 13.45 10.63
CA VAL A 20 -12.20 13.18 9.25
C VAL A 20 -11.03 13.52 8.32
N LEU A 21 -10.59 12.55 7.54
CA LEU A 21 -9.49 12.71 6.59
C LEU A 21 -9.98 13.38 5.30
N ASN A 22 -9.33 14.45 4.87
CA ASN A 22 -9.57 15.06 3.56
C ASN A 22 -8.64 14.47 2.47
N LYS A 23 -8.94 14.73 1.19
CA LYS A 23 -8.20 14.16 0.05
C LYS A 23 -6.71 14.53 0.05
N ASP A 24 -6.38 15.76 0.42
CA ASP A 24 -4.98 16.25 0.45
C ASP A 24 -4.17 15.52 1.53
N GLN A 25 -4.75 15.34 2.72
CA GLN A 25 -4.14 14.57 3.82
C GLN A 25 -3.93 13.11 3.44
N ILE A 26 -4.93 12.50 2.77
CA ILE A 26 -4.84 11.12 2.30
C ILE A 26 -3.71 11.00 1.27
N TRP A 27 -3.64 11.93 0.31
CA TRP A 27 -2.60 11.92 -0.72
C TRP A 27 -1.20 12.12 -0.11
N ALA A 28 -1.03 13.13 0.73
CA ALA A 28 0.22 13.38 1.44
C ALA A 28 0.66 12.16 2.27
N GLY A 29 -0.28 11.49 2.92
CA GLY A 29 0.00 10.26 3.65
C GLY A 29 0.36 9.06 2.76
N LEU A 30 -0.25 8.92 1.57
CA LEU A 30 0.17 7.91 0.59
C LEU A 30 1.59 8.17 0.10
N LEU A 31 1.96 9.42 -0.19
CA LEU A 31 3.34 9.78 -0.54
C LEU A 31 4.31 9.48 0.60
N LEU A 32 3.99 9.84 1.84
CA LEU A 32 4.81 9.49 3.00
C LEU A 32 4.95 7.97 3.16
N LYS A 33 3.89 7.20 2.88
CA LYS A 33 3.94 5.73 2.91
C LYS A 33 4.88 5.14 1.86
N ILE A 34 5.10 5.81 0.73
CA ILE A 34 6.14 5.41 -0.24
C ILE A 34 7.52 5.46 0.42
N GLU A 35 7.76 6.43 1.29
CA GLU A 35 9.09 6.70 1.86
C GLU A 35 9.31 6.05 3.23
N SER A 36 8.24 5.77 3.97
CA SER A 36 8.28 5.17 5.31
C SER A 36 7.11 4.20 5.50
N ALA A 37 7.17 3.04 4.86
CA ALA A 37 6.07 2.07 4.92
C ALA A 37 5.88 1.46 6.31
N GLU A 38 6.96 1.33 7.10
CA GLU A 38 6.93 0.88 8.49
C GLU A 38 6.11 1.80 9.40
N SER A 39 5.96 3.08 9.06
CA SER A 39 5.11 4.01 9.82
C SER A 39 3.61 3.72 9.64
N PHE A 40 3.23 2.97 8.60
CA PHE A 40 1.83 2.65 8.29
C PHE A 40 1.49 1.18 8.53
N VAL A 41 2.46 0.28 8.33
CA VAL A 41 2.28 -1.17 8.55
C VAL A 41 3.41 -1.74 9.42
N PRO A 42 3.59 -1.21 10.66
CA PRO A 42 4.73 -1.54 11.52
C PRO A 42 4.79 -3.02 11.89
N LYS A 43 3.68 -3.77 11.81
CA LYS A 43 3.66 -5.21 12.09
C LYS A 43 4.28 -6.05 10.96
N ALA A 44 4.29 -5.54 9.72
CA ALA A 44 4.78 -6.28 8.55
C ALA A 44 6.14 -5.77 8.06
N ILE A 45 6.36 -4.45 8.09
CA ILE A 45 7.56 -3.82 7.57
C ILE A 45 8.44 -3.34 8.72
N GLU A 46 9.72 -3.67 8.63
CA GLU A 46 10.75 -3.31 9.58
C GLU A 46 11.31 -1.92 9.31
N SER A 47 11.69 -1.69 8.05
CA SER A 47 12.28 -0.44 7.60
C SER A 47 12.07 -0.24 6.10
N THR A 48 12.14 1.03 5.69
CA THR A 48 12.15 1.49 4.31
C THR A 48 13.38 2.36 4.07
N THR A 49 14.06 2.13 2.96
CA THR A 49 15.17 2.97 2.49
C THR A 49 14.86 3.45 1.08
N VAL A 50 14.75 4.76 0.89
CA VAL A 50 14.63 5.35 -0.45
C VAL A 50 15.99 5.27 -1.16
N ILE A 51 16.00 4.69 -2.35
CA ILE A 51 17.22 4.51 -3.16
C ILE A 51 17.35 5.61 -4.20
N SER A 52 16.26 5.95 -4.88
CA SER A 52 16.23 7.04 -5.85
C SER A 52 14.81 7.59 -6.04
N LYS A 53 14.74 8.85 -6.50
CA LYS A 53 13.52 9.50 -6.96
C LYS A 53 13.75 9.99 -8.39
N SER A 54 12.71 9.89 -9.21
CA SER A 54 12.71 10.23 -10.63
C SER A 54 11.29 10.52 -11.09
N ALA A 55 11.09 10.76 -12.39
CA ALA A 55 9.78 10.81 -13.01
C ALA A 55 9.73 9.82 -14.17
N ASP A 56 8.58 9.18 -14.36
CA ASP A 56 8.32 8.37 -15.54
C ASP A 56 8.38 9.25 -16.80
N GLN A 57 9.12 8.80 -17.81
CA GLN A 57 9.41 9.62 -18.98
C GLN A 57 8.18 9.87 -19.87
N SER A 58 7.20 8.97 -19.85
CA SER A 58 6.00 9.08 -20.70
C SER A 58 4.90 9.88 -20.01
N SER A 59 4.68 9.64 -18.72
CA SER A 59 3.56 10.21 -17.97
C SER A 59 3.94 11.41 -17.11
N GLY A 60 5.24 11.60 -16.81
CA GLY A 60 5.72 12.61 -15.88
C GLY A 60 5.44 12.28 -14.40
N ASN A 61 4.83 11.12 -14.11
CA ASN A 61 4.46 10.73 -12.76
C ASN A 61 5.70 10.50 -11.89
N PRO A 62 5.68 10.91 -10.60
CA PRO A 62 6.77 10.63 -9.68
C PRO A 62 7.01 9.12 -9.54
N VAL A 63 8.27 8.71 -9.65
CA VAL A 63 8.73 7.34 -9.46
C VAL A 63 9.79 7.30 -8.36
N THR A 64 9.51 6.52 -7.31
CA THR A 64 10.44 6.26 -6.22
C THR A 64 10.87 4.80 -6.25
N VAL A 65 12.18 4.56 -6.30
CA VAL A 65 12.74 3.23 -6.07
C VAL A 65 13.14 3.14 -4.61
N ARG A 66 12.61 2.15 -3.90
CA ARG A 66 12.86 1.92 -2.48
C ARG A 66 13.24 0.48 -2.21
N GLU A 67 13.81 0.25 -1.04
CA GLU A 67 14.02 -1.07 -0.47
C GLU A 67 13.25 -1.17 0.84
N VAL A 68 12.52 -2.27 1.02
CA VAL A 68 11.78 -2.58 2.25
C VAL A 68 12.32 -3.87 2.85
N ILE A 69 12.42 -3.91 4.18
CA ILE A 69 12.74 -5.12 4.93
C ILE A 69 11.47 -5.60 5.62
N PHE A 70 11.06 -6.84 5.34
CA PHE A 70 9.91 -7.47 6.01
C PHE A 70 10.33 -8.02 7.38
N ARG A 71 9.48 -7.86 8.39
CA ARG A 71 9.80 -8.30 9.76
C ARG A 71 9.86 -9.81 9.93
N ASP A 72 8.94 -10.51 9.27
CA ASP A 72 8.69 -11.95 9.50
C ASP A 72 9.88 -12.81 9.06
N ASP A 73 10.39 -12.57 7.86
CA ASP A 73 11.42 -13.37 7.21
C ASP A 73 12.73 -12.61 6.98
N LYS A 74 12.82 -11.34 7.43
CA LYS A 74 13.94 -10.42 7.16
C LYS A 74 14.21 -10.24 5.67
N ARG A 75 13.25 -10.59 4.81
CA ARG A 75 13.42 -10.50 3.37
C ARG A 75 13.46 -9.05 2.96
N LYS A 76 14.44 -8.78 2.11
CA LYS A 76 14.69 -7.48 1.51
C LYS A 76 14.08 -7.45 0.12
N VAL A 77 13.23 -6.48 -0.16
CA VAL A 77 12.54 -6.34 -1.45
C VAL A 77 12.74 -4.95 -1.99
N ARG A 78 13.21 -4.87 -3.24
CA ARG A 78 13.29 -3.61 -3.98
C ARG A 78 11.97 -3.36 -4.71
N GLU A 79 11.36 -2.21 -4.48
CA GLU A 79 10.11 -1.81 -5.11
C GLU A 79 10.33 -0.59 -5.98
N THR A 80 9.76 -0.60 -7.18
CA THR A 80 9.57 0.61 -8.00
C THR A 80 8.15 1.09 -7.76
N VAL A 81 8.00 2.31 -7.27
CA VAL A 81 6.71 2.88 -6.87
C VAL A 81 6.38 4.05 -7.75
N THR A 82 5.24 4.03 -8.43
CA THR A 82 4.77 5.16 -9.24
C THR A 82 3.55 5.79 -8.58
N ALA A 83 3.56 7.12 -8.45
CA ALA A 83 2.47 7.89 -7.86
C ALA A 83 1.61 8.53 -8.96
N TYR A 84 0.30 8.25 -8.95
CA TYR A 84 -0.68 8.78 -9.88
C TYR A 84 -1.66 9.67 -9.09
N GLU A 85 -1.31 10.94 -8.99
CA GLU A 85 -2.08 11.92 -8.24
C GLU A 85 -3.50 12.11 -8.81
N PRO A 86 -4.53 12.29 -7.97
CA PRO A 86 -4.55 12.16 -6.50
C PRO A 86 -5.03 10.79 -6.01
N THR A 87 -5.06 9.79 -6.89
CA THR A 87 -5.95 8.63 -6.69
C THR A 87 -5.22 7.36 -6.29
N GLN A 88 -3.96 7.16 -6.70
CA GLN A 88 -3.31 5.88 -6.44
C GLN A 88 -1.79 5.91 -6.44
N VAL A 89 -1.20 4.94 -5.75
CA VAL A 89 0.23 4.62 -5.83
C VAL A 89 0.39 3.13 -6.13
N ILE A 90 1.27 2.78 -7.06
CA ILE A 90 1.48 1.39 -7.51
C ILE A 90 2.91 0.96 -7.20
N PHE A 91 3.04 -0.09 -6.40
CA PHE A 91 4.31 -0.73 -6.03
C PHE A 91 4.52 -1.95 -6.92
N VAL A 92 5.67 -2.03 -7.58
CA VAL A 92 6.06 -3.17 -8.42
C VAL A 92 7.35 -3.78 -7.88
N GLN A 93 7.31 -5.09 -7.65
CA GLN A 93 8.45 -5.89 -7.18
C GLN A 93 9.18 -6.56 -8.36
N PRO A 94 10.43 -7.03 -8.19
CA PRO A 94 11.24 -7.53 -9.30
C PRO A 94 10.70 -8.84 -9.89
N ASN A 95 9.98 -9.63 -9.11
CA ASN A 95 9.27 -10.83 -9.59
C ASN A 95 7.99 -10.50 -10.37
N GLY A 96 7.66 -9.20 -10.50
CA GLY A 96 6.46 -8.69 -11.14
C GLY A 96 5.21 -8.68 -10.25
N SER A 97 5.32 -9.03 -8.96
CA SER A 97 4.22 -8.79 -8.02
C SER A 97 3.90 -7.30 -7.99
N SER A 98 2.63 -6.96 -7.92
CA SER A 98 2.19 -5.57 -7.84
C SER A 98 1.19 -5.36 -6.70
N ILE A 99 1.24 -4.17 -6.12
CA ILE A 99 0.28 -3.70 -5.13
C ILE A 99 -0.14 -2.30 -5.56
N ALA A 100 -1.44 -2.04 -5.68
CA ALA A 100 -1.96 -0.70 -5.88
C ALA A 100 -2.71 -0.26 -4.63
N ASN A 101 -2.38 0.92 -4.11
CA ASN A 101 -3.15 1.58 -3.06
C ASN A 101 -4.00 2.65 -3.74
N ILE A 102 -5.32 2.49 -3.72
CA ILE A 102 -6.26 3.30 -4.47
C ILE A 102 -7.21 4.01 -3.51
N VAL A 103 -7.43 5.30 -3.73
CA VAL A 103 -8.49 6.08 -3.12
C VAL A 103 -9.63 6.17 -4.11
N SER A 104 -10.79 5.64 -3.74
CA SER A 104 -12.01 5.72 -4.54
C SER A 104 -13.08 6.51 -3.80
N GLU A 105 -14.03 7.04 -4.56
CA GLU A 105 -15.19 7.78 -4.08
C GLU A 105 -16.46 7.08 -4.56
N ASP A 106 -17.46 6.93 -3.70
CA ASP A 106 -18.78 6.42 -4.09
C ASP A 106 -19.72 7.53 -4.59
N ALA A 107 -20.95 7.17 -4.93
CA ALA A 107 -21.95 8.12 -5.43
C ALA A 107 -22.36 9.21 -4.41
N ASP A 108 -22.08 8.99 -3.11
CA ASP A 108 -22.40 9.92 -2.02
C ASP A 108 -21.18 10.76 -1.60
N GLY A 109 -20.05 10.64 -2.32
CA GLY A 109 -18.81 11.35 -1.99
C GLY A 109 -18.01 10.70 -0.84
N LYS A 110 -18.37 9.48 -0.40
CA LYS A 110 -17.62 8.79 0.66
C LYS A 110 -16.35 8.19 0.10
N LEU A 111 -15.25 8.39 0.84
CA LEU A 111 -13.93 7.93 0.42
C LEU A 111 -13.62 6.53 0.96
N TYR A 112 -12.96 5.74 0.13
CA TYR A 112 -12.55 4.37 0.43
C TYR A 112 -11.07 4.18 0.09
N MET A 113 -10.37 3.42 0.93
CA MET A 113 -9.03 2.92 0.64
C MET A 113 -9.17 1.48 0.14
N THR A 114 -8.74 1.23 -1.09
CA THR A 114 -8.78 -0.08 -1.73
C THR A 114 -7.37 -0.51 -2.11
N TYR A 115 -6.91 -1.65 -1.59
CA TYR A 115 -5.65 -2.24 -2.04
C TYR A 115 -5.93 -3.42 -2.94
N THR A 116 -5.31 -3.43 -4.11
CA THR A 116 -5.28 -4.60 -4.99
C THR A 116 -3.88 -5.21 -4.99
N PHE A 117 -3.81 -6.53 -4.97
CA PHE A 117 -2.58 -7.29 -4.91
C PHE A 117 -2.57 -8.30 -6.04
N GLU A 118 -1.47 -8.34 -6.79
CA GLU A 118 -1.10 -9.43 -7.67
C GLU A 118 0.20 -10.03 -7.10
N TRP A 119 0.09 -11.06 -6.26
CA TRP A 119 1.25 -11.72 -5.66
C TRP A 119 1.67 -12.92 -6.49
N ARG A 120 2.83 -12.80 -7.14
CA ARG A 120 3.42 -13.82 -7.98
C ARG A 120 4.29 -14.77 -7.15
N HIS A 121 4.03 -16.06 -7.27
CA HIS A 121 4.71 -17.16 -6.58
C HIS A 121 5.29 -18.15 -7.60
N PRO A 122 6.36 -17.79 -8.34
CA PRO A 122 6.93 -18.67 -9.36
C PRO A 122 7.26 -20.06 -8.80
N GLY A 123 6.78 -21.12 -9.47
CA GLY A 123 7.02 -22.50 -9.06
C GLY A 123 6.09 -23.05 -7.99
N ALA A 124 5.22 -22.24 -7.39
CA ALA A 124 4.27 -22.73 -6.38
C ALA A 124 3.19 -23.62 -7.02
N SER A 125 2.90 -24.73 -6.35
CA SER A 125 1.79 -25.63 -6.63
C SER A 125 0.44 -25.02 -6.24
N LYS A 126 -0.66 -25.64 -6.69
CA LYS A 126 -2.02 -25.21 -6.32
C LYS A 126 -2.28 -25.27 -4.80
N ALA A 127 -1.73 -26.28 -4.11
CA ALA A 127 -1.90 -26.44 -2.67
C ALA A 127 -1.14 -25.36 -1.88
N GLU A 128 0.07 -25.03 -2.32
CA GLU A 128 0.85 -23.93 -1.74
C GLU A 128 0.16 -22.58 -1.96
N LEU A 129 -0.34 -22.31 -3.18
CA LEU A 129 -1.09 -21.09 -3.46
C LEU A 129 -2.31 -20.93 -2.54
N ALA A 130 -3.06 -22.00 -2.29
CA ALA A 130 -4.20 -21.96 -1.37
C ALA A 130 -3.77 -21.64 0.08
N THR A 131 -2.62 -22.15 0.51
CA THR A 131 -2.05 -21.85 1.84
C THR A 131 -1.58 -20.40 1.94
N PHE A 132 -0.90 -19.90 0.90
CA PHE A 132 -0.46 -18.50 0.82
C PHE A 132 -1.66 -17.56 0.83
N MET A 133 -2.72 -17.88 0.07
CA MET A 133 -3.93 -17.08 -0.06
C MET A 133 -4.55 -16.73 1.29
N GLU A 134 -4.62 -17.69 2.23
CA GLU A 134 -5.20 -17.43 3.55
C GLU A 134 -4.37 -16.48 4.40
N ARG A 135 -3.03 -16.59 4.35
CA ARG A 135 -2.14 -15.62 5.00
C ARG A 135 -2.26 -14.24 4.35
N GLU A 136 -2.28 -14.23 3.03
CA GLU A 136 -2.33 -13.06 2.16
C GLU A 136 -3.62 -12.24 2.34
N LYS A 137 -4.77 -12.88 2.52
CA LYS A 137 -6.03 -12.22 2.90
C LYS A 137 -5.95 -11.48 4.24
N ARG A 138 -5.26 -12.07 5.23
CA ARG A 138 -5.08 -11.41 6.53
C ARG A 138 -4.13 -10.21 6.42
N MET A 139 -3.07 -10.36 5.63
CA MET A 139 -2.11 -9.28 5.38
C MET A 139 -2.73 -8.11 4.62
N SER A 140 -3.56 -8.38 3.59
CA SER A 140 -4.22 -7.34 2.81
C SER A 140 -5.14 -6.48 3.67
N LYS A 141 -6.01 -7.12 4.48
CA LYS A 141 -6.85 -6.43 5.45
C LYS A 141 -6.04 -5.57 6.42
N MET A 142 -5.01 -6.17 7.05
CA MET A 142 -4.15 -5.47 8.01
C MET A 142 -3.46 -4.26 7.38
N ALA A 143 -2.99 -4.38 6.15
CA ALA A 143 -2.29 -3.29 5.46
C ALA A 143 -3.21 -2.08 5.19
N VAL A 144 -4.46 -2.34 4.79
CA VAL A 144 -5.46 -1.29 4.53
C VAL A 144 -5.87 -0.61 5.84
N GLU A 145 -6.32 -1.38 6.84
CA GLU A 145 -6.78 -0.85 8.12
C GLU A 145 -5.67 -0.14 8.91
N GLY A 146 -4.45 -0.71 8.87
CA GLY A 146 -3.26 -0.11 9.47
C GLY A 146 -2.91 1.22 8.84
N THR A 147 -2.99 1.32 7.51
CA THR A 147 -2.75 2.60 6.81
C THR A 147 -3.77 3.65 7.20
N ILE A 148 -5.06 3.30 7.25
CA ILE A 148 -6.12 4.24 7.65
C ILE A 148 -5.90 4.74 9.08
N THR A 149 -5.54 3.83 9.99
CA THR A 149 -5.23 4.18 11.39
C THR A 149 -4.06 5.15 11.47
N ALA A 150 -2.95 4.83 10.79
CA ALA A 150 -1.75 5.66 10.78
C ALA A 150 -2.02 7.05 10.18
N LEU A 151 -2.80 7.15 9.08
CA LEU A 151 -3.20 8.43 8.51
C LEU A 151 -3.90 9.32 9.56
N ARG A 152 -4.87 8.77 10.30
CA ARG A 152 -5.58 9.52 11.33
C ARG A 152 -4.68 9.94 12.49
N GLU A 153 -3.80 9.06 12.94
CA GLU A 153 -2.83 9.38 13.99
C GLU A 153 -1.87 10.49 13.57
N MET A 154 -1.40 10.45 12.31
CA MET A 154 -0.52 11.48 11.76
C MET A 154 -1.21 12.84 11.66
N VAL A 155 -2.45 12.90 11.14
CA VAL A 155 -3.25 14.13 11.13
C VAL A 155 -3.48 14.66 12.55
N LYS A 156 -3.85 13.78 13.50
CA LYS A 156 -4.05 14.17 14.90
C LYS A 156 -2.79 14.75 15.54
N SER A 157 -1.61 14.26 15.14
CA SER A 157 -0.31 14.74 15.62
C SER A 157 0.25 15.95 14.86
N GLY A 158 -0.44 16.45 13.83
CA GLY A 158 0.00 17.58 12.99
C GLY A 158 1.13 17.24 12.02
N LYS A 159 1.33 15.95 11.70
CA LYS A 159 2.32 15.49 10.71
C LYS A 159 1.78 15.46 9.28
N LEU A 160 0.46 15.49 9.12
CA LEU A 160 -0.30 15.56 7.87
C LEU A 160 -1.40 16.62 8.00
#